data_AF-A0A6A4X1Y0-F1
#
_entry.id   AF-A0A6A4X1Y0-F1
#
_cell.length_a   1.000
_cell.length_b   1.000
_cell.length_c   1.000
_cell.angle_alpha   90.00
_cell.angle_beta   90.00
_cell.angle_gamma   90.00
#
_symmetry.space_group_name_H-M   'P 1'
#
loop_
_entity.id
_entity.type
_entity.pdbx_description
1 polymer ?
#
loop_
_entity_poly.entity_id
_entity_poly.type
_entity_poly.pdbx_seq_one_letter_code
_entity_poly.pdbx_strand_id
1 'polypeptide(L)'
;MYYSSAIVIAKSSLTCSHAWLCAPLRPAAPATCRRLCNPKCVYCPQHVGCDGVVGSGRVRDACGECGGNNSTCQIISGLFTEPYMKVGYRQVVQIPAGACSVRIEEMGATKNYLALGDTRGKFIINGNWNIDLSGNYAGAGTTFKYQRQHHKRKVGEIISAKGPTTEPVDIFLLYRQVNRGIKYEYAIKRNSSLTSVLPRLLTGPDAGKVAAMPERMVPLRRPADPPPAHDAPALPSRGGFVSPLYQSPAGGGTAPFRRPDSAVPFQRPGAGVTPGGHKRRRRRRRRRSRFQWVVTGFSECTKTCGGGTKTTEVVCMKRKRKQLAPDRDCKELNRPEPTTLSCNPQPCPAMWQPGAWSACSVSCGSGQQSRPWCV
;
A
#
# COMPACT_ATOMS: atom_id res chain seq x y z
N MET A 1 24.73 63.55 -25.27
CA MET A 1 25.05 62.83 -24.02
C MET A 1 24.10 63.31 -22.93
N TYR A 2 23.77 62.41 -21.99
CA TYR A 2 22.88 62.52 -20.82
C TYR A 2 21.39 62.19 -20.98
N TYR A 3 21.11 60.94 -20.56
CA TYR A 3 20.01 60.42 -19.73
C TYR A 3 18.69 61.19 -19.69
N SER A 4 17.60 60.48 -20.00
CA SER A 4 16.32 60.74 -19.35
C SER A 4 15.60 59.43 -19.00
N SER A 5 15.27 59.34 -17.72
CA SER A 5 14.88 58.17 -16.96
C SER A 5 13.45 57.74 -17.25
N ALA A 6 13.23 56.47 -17.58
CA ALA A 6 11.90 55.89 -17.57
C ALA A 6 11.49 55.58 -16.12
N ILE A 7 10.42 56.24 -15.68
CA ILE A 7 9.83 56.15 -14.35
C ILE A 7 9.33 54.73 -14.10
N VAL A 8 9.93 54.04 -13.13
CA VAL A 8 9.42 52.79 -12.56
C VAL A 8 8.40 53.15 -11.49
N ILE A 9 7.11 53.01 -11.79
CA ILE A 9 6.06 53.05 -10.77
C ILE A 9 5.97 51.65 -10.16
N ALA A 10 6.56 51.50 -8.98
CA ALA A 10 6.39 50.32 -8.14
C ALA A 10 5.32 50.57 -7.07
N LYS A 11 4.29 49.71 -7.06
CA LYS A 11 3.40 49.28 -5.93
C LYS A 11 2.29 48.44 -6.60
N SER A 12 1.99 47.19 -6.24
CA SER A 12 2.24 46.40 -5.05
C SER A 12 2.16 44.90 -5.40
N SER A 13 3.13 44.13 -4.90
CA SER A 13 3.08 42.70 -4.56
C SER A 13 2.20 41.74 -5.39
N LEU A 14 2.83 41.04 -6.35
CA LEU A 14 2.63 39.62 -6.64
C LEU A 14 3.86 39.12 -7.41
N THR A 15 4.50 38.09 -6.88
CA THR A 15 5.77 37.53 -7.35
C THR A 15 5.61 36.68 -8.63
N CYS A 16 6.69 36.65 -9.43
CA CYS A 16 6.96 35.87 -10.65
C CYS A 16 6.53 36.44 -12.02
N SER A 17 7.51 37.07 -12.67
CA SER A 17 7.97 36.81 -14.04
C SER A 17 6.93 36.82 -15.17
N HIS A 18 6.40 37.98 -15.54
CA HIS A 18 5.65 38.16 -16.79
C HIS A 18 6.20 39.34 -17.58
N ALA A 19 6.74 39.08 -18.77
CA ALA A 19 7.13 40.11 -19.72
C ALA A 19 5.90 40.55 -20.53
N TRP A 20 5.61 41.85 -20.52
CA TRP A 20 4.53 42.47 -21.29
C TRP A 20 5.07 42.86 -22.66
N LEU A 21 4.55 42.29 -23.74
CA LEU A 21 4.82 42.75 -25.10
C LEU A 21 3.54 43.35 -25.69
N CYS A 22 3.52 44.68 -25.84
CA CYS A 22 2.53 45.37 -26.65
C CYS A 22 2.97 45.28 -28.12
N ALA A 23 2.37 44.38 -28.90
CA ALA A 23 2.59 44.29 -30.34
C ALA A 23 1.27 44.56 -31.11
N PRO A 24 1.29 45.30 -32.23
CA PRO A 24 0.12 45.49 -33.07
C PRO A 24 -0.34 44.17 -33.72
N LEU A 25 -1.66 44.06 -33.88
CA LEU A 25 -2.42 42.88 -34.28
C LEU A 25 -1.82 42.14 -35.50
N ARG A 26 -1.31 40.93 -35.29
CA ARG A 26 -1.18 39.92 -36.37
C ARG A 26 -2.53 39.20 -36.55
N PRO A 27 -2.97 38.93 -37.78
CA PRO A 27 -4.32 38.41 -38.08
C PRO A 27 -4.60 36.95 -37.69
N ALA A 28 -3.67 36.27 -37.02
CA ALA A 28 -3.87 34.90 -36.54
C ALA A 28 -3.20 34.70 -35.17
N ALA A 29 -3.82 35.22 -34.11
CA ALA A 29 -3.42 34.86 -32.76
C ALA A 29 -3.90 33.42 -32.46
N PRO A 30 -3.06 32.53 -31.91
CA PRO A 30 -3.45 31.17 -31.55
C PRO A 30 -4.56 31.14 -30.49
N ALA A 31 -5.38 30.08 -30.49
CA ALA A 31 -6.59 29.94 -29.65
C ALA A 31 -6.35 30.03 -28.13
N THR A 32 -5.09 29.99 -27.68
CA THR A 32 -4.68 30.12 -26.27
C THR A 32 -4.64 31.56 -25.77
N CYS A 33 -4.75 32.55 -26.67
CA CYS A 33 -4.68 33.96 -26.32
C CYS A 33 -6.02 34.51 -25.80
N ARG A 34 -5.99 35.24 -24.68
CA ARG A 34 -7.15 35.94 -24.12
C ARG A 34 -7.13 37.41 -24.54
N ARG A 35 -8.26 37.93 -25.00
CA ARG A 35 -8.45 39.39 -25.15
C ARG A 35 -8.59 39.99 -23.76
N LEU A 36 -7.78 41.00 -23.46
CA LEU A 36 -7.90 41.79 -22.24
C LEU A 36 -9.02 42.82 -22.41
N CYS A 37 -9.49 43.44 -21.32
CA CYS A 37 -10.55 44.46 -21.34
C CYS A 37 -10.23 45.68 -22.24
N ASN A 38 -8.98 45.84 -22.69
CA ASN A 38 -8.60 46.82 -23.70
C ASN A 38 -8.61 46.16 -25.10
N PRO A 39 -9.39 46.69 -26.08
CA PRO A 39 -9.50 46.11 -27.42
C PRO A 39 -8.18 46.06 -28.21
N LYS A 40 -7.12 46.74 -27.74
CA LYS A 40 -5.78 46.72 -28.35
C LYS A 40 -4.80 45.73 -27.70
N CYS A 41 -5.18 45.02 -26.63
CA CYS A 41 -4.27 44.16 -25.88
C CYS A 41 -4.74 42.70 -25.89
N VAL A 42 -3.85 41.81 -26.35
CA VAL A 42 -4.06 40.36 -26.36
C VAL A 42 -3.01 39.71 -25.47
N TYR A 43 -3.44 38.98 -24.45
CA TYR A 43 -2.57 38.17 -23.59
C TYR A 43 -2.44 36.77 -24.16
N CYS A 44 -1.25 36.42 -24.64
CA CYS A 44 -0.93 35.06 -25.06
C CYS A 44 -0.03 34.43 -24.00
N PRO A 45 -0.56 33.58 -23.10
CA PRO A 45 0.27 32.83 -22.17
C PRO A 45 1.17 31.88 -22.97
N GLN A 46 2.45 32.23 -23.06
CA GLN A 46 3.45 31.37 -23.68
C GLN A 46 4.08 30.49 -22.60
N HIS A 47 4.14 29.18 -22.84
CA HIS A 47 4.81 28.25 -21.95
C HIS A 47 6.34 28.41 -22.08
N VAL A 48 7.04 28.42 -20.95
CA VAL A 48 8.51 28.41 -20.93
C VAL A 48 8.99 27.00 -21.25
N GLY A 49 9.74 26.84 -22.34
CA GLY A 49 10.32 25.56 -22.67
C GLY A 49 11.30 25.08 -21.60
N CYS A 50 11.66 23.80 -21.65
CA CYS A 50 12.63 23.22 -20.71
C CYS A 50 14.04 23.82 -20.82
N ASP A 51 14.30 24.58 -21.87
CA ASP A 51 15.51 25.33 -22.17
C ASP A 51 15.48 26.75 -21.58
N GLY A 52 14.42 27.13 -20.87
CA GLY A 52 14.25 28.46 -20.27
C GLY A 52 13.75 29.52 -21.25
N VAL A 53 13.49 29.16 -22.51
CA VAL A 53 13.06 30.08 -23.56
C VAL A 53 11.53 30.07 -23.67
N VAL A 54 10.92 31.26 -23.58
CA VAL A 54 9.47 31.44 -23.71
C VAL A 54 9.04 31.13 -25.15
N GLY A 55 8.10 30.20 -25.32
CA GLY A 55 7.58 29.85 -26.65
C GLY A 55 8.46 28.94 -27.51
N SER A 56 9.56 28.39 -26.97
CA SER A 56 10.43 27.45 -27.72
C SER A 56 9.75 26.14 -28.08
N GLY A 57 8.68 25.78 -27.35
CA GLY A 57 7.98 24.51 -27.52
C GLY A 57 8.77 23.29 -27.04
N ARG A 58 9.99 23.45 -26.52
CA ARG A 58 10.81 22.34 -26.04
C ARG A 58 10.28 21.77 -24.73
N VAL A 59 10.14 20.45 -24.68
CA VAL A 59 9.67 19.69 -23.51
C VAL A 59 10.74 18.68 -23.11
N ARG A 60 10.81 18.35 -21.82
CA ARG A 60 11.68 17.28 -21.35
C ARG A 60 11.15 15.93 -21.80
N ASP A 61 12.05 15.06 -22.23
CA ASP A 61 11.75 13.67 -22.54
C ASP A 61 11.56 12.83 -21.26
N ALA A 62 11.33 11.52 -21.39
CA ALA A 62 11.11 10.64 -20.25
C ALA A 62 12.35 10.54 -19.33
N CYS A 63 13.54 10.71 -19.91
CA CYS A 63 14.84 10.71 -19.20
C CYS A 63 15.09 12.02 -18.44
N GLY A 64 14.27 13.05 -18.67
CA GLY A 64 14.40 14.37 -18.08
C GLY A 64 15.29 15.31 -18.91
N GLU A 65 15.63 14.97 -20.15
CA GLU A 65 16.46 15.77 -21.05
C GLU A 65 15.61 16.69 -21.92
N CYS A 66 16.04 17.94 -22.06
CA CYS A 66 15.29 18.94 -22.81
C CYS A 66 15.41 18.71 -24.32
N GLY A 67 14.29 18.41 -25.00
CA GLY A 67 14.31 18.04 -26.42
C GLY A 67 14.95 16.67 -26.71
N GLY A 68 15.05 15.81 -25.69
CA GLY A 68 15.60 14.47 -25.82
C GLY A 68 14.68 13.51 -26.57
N ASN A 69 15.21 12.32 -26.87
CA ASN A 69 14.56 11.28 -27.66
C ASN A 69 14.35 9.96 -26.87
N ASN A 70 14.36 10.01 -25.53
CA ASN A 70 14.27 8.86 -24.63
C ASN A 70 15.44 7.85 -24.73
N SER A 71 16.58 8.25 -25.31
CA SER A 71 17.71 7.34 -25.54
C SER A 71 18.83 7.40 -24.50
N THR A 72 18.72 8.20 -23.45
CA THR A 72 19.78 8.32 -22.42
C THR A 72 19.48 7.60 -21.12
N CYS A 73 18.26 7.07 -21.00
CA CYS A 73 17.77 6.32 -19.86
C CYS A 73 17.18 4.98 -20.27
N GLN A 74 16.88 4.16 -19.27
CA GLN A 74 16.04 2.99 -19.37
C GLN A 74 14.74 3.24 -18.60
N ILE A 75 13.63 2.72 -19.11
CA ILE A 75 12.32 2.77 -18.44
C ILE A 75 12.13 1.47 -17.66
N ILE A 76 11.94 1.59 -16.36
CA ILE A 76 11.64 0.50 -15.46
C ILE A 76 10.14 0.53 -15.21
N SER A 77 9.46 -0.60 -15.43
CA SER A 77 8.04 -0.75 -15.15
C SER A 77 7.76 -2.06 -14.43
N GLY A 78 6.68 -2.10 -13.67
CA GLY A 78 6.29 -3.30 -12.93
C GLY A 78 4.85 -3.27 -12.43
N LEU A 79 4.45 -4.40 -11.87
CA LEU A 79 3.11 -4.65 -11.35
C LEU A 79 3.19 -5.19 -9.93
N PHE A 80 2.35 -4.66 -9.05
CA PHE A 80 2.14 -5.16 -7.70
C PHE A 80 0.71 -5.69 -7.58
N THR A 81 0.58 -7.01 -7.62
CA THR A 81 -0.71 -7.71 -7.78
C THR A 81 -1.13 -8.53 -6.58
N GLU A 82 -0.45 -8.41 -5.42
CA GLU A 82 -0.84 -9.09 -4.18
C GLU A 82 -2.27 -8.67 -3.79
N PRO A 83 -3.28 -9.57 -3.90
CA PRO A 83 -4.67 -9.16 -3.80
C PRO A 83 -5.15 -9.03 -2.35
N TYR A 84 -4.52 -9.76 -1.43
CA TYR A 84 -4.95 -9.87 -0.03
C TYR A 84 -3.76 -9.64 0.88
N MET A 85 -3.85 -8.67 1.79
CA MET A 85 -2.77 -8.32 2.72
C MET A 85 -3.32 -8.04 4.12
N LYS A 86 -2.42 -7.90 5.09
CA LYS A 86 -2.78 -7.34 6.40
C LYS A 86 -3.14 -5.87 6.26
N VAL A 87 -4.09 -5.40 7.07
CA VAL A 87 -4.43 -3.97 7.11
C VAL A 87 -3.21 -3.20 7.61
N GLY A 88 -2.79 -2.20 6.84
CA GLY A 88 -1.59 -1.42 7.13
C GLY A 88 -0.89 -0.98 5.85
N TYR A 89 0.30 -0.41 6.01
CA TYR A 89 1.16 0.01 4.92
C TYR A 89 1.96 -1.19 4.40
N ARG A 90 1.81 -1.49 3.10
CA ARG A 90 2.67 -2.44 2.40
C ARG A 90 3.52 -1.74 1.36
N GLN A 91 4.83 -1.97 1.38
CA GLN A 91 5.74 -1.39 0.40
C GLN A 91 5.51 -2.04 -0.97
N VAL A 92 5.38 -1.20 -2.00
CA VAL A 92 5.10 -1.58 -3.39
C VAL A 92 6.40 -1.60 -4.20
N VAL A 93 7.15 -0.49 -4.15
CA VAL A 93 8.42 -0.31 -4.87
C VAL A 93 9.23 0.81 -4.21
N GLN A 94 10.56 0.70 -4.27
CA GLN A 94 11.46 1.81 -3.97
C GLN A 94 11.91 2.46 -5.28
N ILE A 95 11.71 3.77 -5.40
CA ILE A 95 12.17 4.57 -6.54
C ILE A 95 13.53 5.15 -6.16
N PRO A 96 14.60 4.84 -6.90
CA PRO A 96 15.95 5.31 -6.59
C PRO A 96 16.11 6.82 -6.80
N ALA A 97 17.20 7.38 -6.26
CA ALA A 97 17.65 8.72 -6.62
C ALA A 97 18.02 8.79 -8.12
N GLY A 98 17.80 9.94 -8.74
CA GLY A 98 18.03 10.18 -10.17
C GLY A 98 16.89 9.70 -11.08
N ALA A 99 15.77 9.24 -10.51
CA ALA A 99 14.63 8.76 -11.28
C ALA A 99 13.80 9.92 -11.86
N CYS A 100 13.45 9.81 -13.12
CA CYS A 100 12.59 10.75 -13.87
C CYS A 100 11.27 10.07 -14.26
N SER A 101 10.28 10.86 -14.68
CA SER A 101 9.00 10.38 -15.22
C SER A 101 8.32 9.31 -14.36
N VAL A 102 8.35 9.51 -13.05
CA VAL A 102 7.78 8.59 -12.06
C VAL A 102 6.26 8.62 -12.20
N ARG A 103 5.64 7.44 -12.34
CA ARG A 103 4.19 7.26 -12.41
C ARG A 103 3.78 5.97 -11.70
N ILE A 104 2.93 6.09 -10.70
CA ILE A 104 2.33 4.99 -9.95
C ILE A 104 0.83 5.13 -10.05
N GLU A 105 0.16 4.09 -10.49
CA GLU A 105 -1.27 4.09 -10.79
C GLU A 105 -1.93 2.82 -10.25
N GLU A 106 -2.99 3.00 -9.48
CA GLU A 106 -3.87 1.90 -9.12
C GLU A 106 -4.73 1.50 -10.34
N MET A 107 -4.72 0.22 -10.69
CA MET A 107 -5.36 -0.31 -11.91
C MET A 107 -6.90 -0.24 -11.89
N GLY A 108 -7.49 0.20 -10.78
CA GLY A 108 -8.89 0.54 -10.71
C GLY A 108 -9.29 0.96 -9.32
N ALA A 109 -10.29 1.84 -9.20
CA ALA A 109 -10.70 2.41 -7.93
C ALA A 109 -10.98 1.34 -6.84
N THR A 110 -10.23 1.40 -5.74
CA THR A 110 -10.52 0.64 -4.52
C THR A 110 -10.60 1.55 -3.29
N LYS A 111 -10.81 0.98 -2.10
CA LYS A 111 -10.74 1.73 -0.84
C LYS A 111 -9.31 1.85 -0.28
N ASN A 112 -8.32 1.39 -1.02
CA ASN A 112 -6.91 1.54 -0.65
C ASN A 112 -6.43 2.96 -0.92
N TYR A 113 -5.28 3.30 -0.34
CA TYR A 113 -4.60 4.57 -0.62
C TYR A 113 -3.15 4.35 -1.00
N LEU A 114 -2.68 5.03 -2.04
CA LEU A 114 -1.24 5.09 -2.35
C LEU A 114 -0.56 6.06 -1.39
N ALA A 115 0.57 5.68 -0.81
CA ALA A 115 1.35 6.52 0.08
C ALA A 115 2.80 6.61 -0.40
N LEU A 116 3.47 7.69 -0.03
CA LEU A 116 4.85 7.99 -0.40
C LEU A 116 5.59 8.41 0.85
N GLY A 117 6.76 7.84 1.07
CA GLY A 117 7.68 8.25 2.14
C GLY A 117 9.12 8.22 1.69
N ASP A 118 10.00 8.81 2.50
CA ASP A 118 11.44 8.60 2.36
C ASP A 118 11.85 7.25 2.98
N THR A 119 13.09 6.84 2.73
CA THR A 119 13.65 5.59 3.28
C THR A 119 13.91 5.63 4.79
N ARG A 120 13.68 6.78 5.45
CA ARG A 120 13.78 6.95 6.90
C ARG A 120 12.41 6.78 7.59
N GLY A 121 11.36 6.48 6.82
CA GLY A 121 10.00 6.30 7.34
C GLY A 121 9.23 7.61 7.53
N LYS A 122 9.74 8.75 7.03
CA LYS A 122 9.00 10.01 7.01
C LYS A 122 8.12 10.06 5.77
N PHE A 123 6.81 10.10 5.98
CA PHE A 123 5.84 10.19 4.90
C PHE A 123 5.76 11.60 4.30
N ILE A 124 5.65 11.64 2.97
CA ILE A 124 5.40 12.83 2.15
C ILE A 124 3.91 12.90 1.76
N ILE A 125 3.30 11.74 1.49
CA ILE A 125 1.89 11.61 1.09
C ILE A 125 1.27 10.42 1.83
N ASN A 126 0.08 10.63 2.39
CA ASN A 126 -0.76 9.64 3.08
C ASN A 126 -0.04 8.89 4.21
N GLY A 127 0.64 9.62 5.10
CA GLY A 127 1.36 9.07 6.25
C GLY A 127 0.54 9.01 7.54
N ASN A 128 0.97 8.16 8.48
CA ASN A 128 0.43 8.13 9.84
C ASN A 128 -1.10 7.97 9.92
N TRP A 129 -1.68 7.15 9.03
CA TRP A 129 -3.13 6.95 8.90
C TRP A 129 -3.93 8.19 8.46
N ASN A 130 -3.26 9.28 8.12
CA ASN A 130 -3.90 10.47 7.56
C ASN A 130 -3.94 10.37 6.03
N ILE A 131 -5.06 10.82 5.45
CA ILE A 131 -5.29 10.80 4.00
C ILE A 131 -5.27 12.24 3.48
N ASP A 132 -4.25 12.55 2.71
CA ASP A 132 -4.03 13.82 2.06
C ASP A 132 -5.01 14.04 0.89
N LEU A 133 -5.17 15.31 0.51
CA LEU A 133 -5.99 15.73 -0.62
C LEU A 133 -5.23 15.58 -1.96
N SER A 134 -5.93 15.69 -3.08
CA SER A 134 -5.26 15.80 -4.38
C SER A 134 -4.46 17.09 -4.44
N GLY A 135 -3.21 17.05 -4.90
CA GLY A 135 -2.34 18.22 -4.85
C GLY A 135 -0.91 17.94 -5.30
N ASN A 136 -0.04 18.93 -5.05
CA ASN A 136 1.39 18.88 -5.33
C ASN A 136 2.16 18.85 -4.01
N TYR A 137 3.05 17.87 -3.86
CA TYR A 137 3.79 17.56 -2.64
C TYR A 137 5.28 17.58 -2.95
N ALA A 138 6.01 18.56 -2.43
CA ALA A 138 7.45 18.63 -2.59
C ALA A 138 8.14 17.58 -1.71
N GLY A 139 9.13 16.87 -2.26
CA GLY A 139 9.89 15.86 -1.54
C GLY A 139 10.93 15.18 -2.43
N ALA A 140 12.02 14.70 -1.82
CA ALA A 140 13.12 14.03 -2.53
C ALA A 140 13.60 14.80 -3.78
N GLY A 141 13.70 16.14 -3.68
CA GLY A 141 14.21 17.01 -4.75
C GLY A 141 13.27 17.24 -5.94
N THR A 142 12.04 16.73 -5.91
CA THR A 142 11.03 16.93 -6.96
C THR A 142 9.66 17.24 -6.35
N THR A 143 8.68 17.51 -7.21
CA THR A 143 7.27 17.67 -6.83
C THR A 143 6.48 16.45 -7.28
N PHE A 144 5.88 15.75 -6.33
CA PHE A 144 4.94 14.66 -6.56
C PHE A 144 3.53 15.21 -6.67
N LYS A 145 2.88 14.97 -7.80
CA LYS A 145 1.46 15.23 -8.01
C LYS A 145 0.66 13.99 -7.63
N TYR A 146 -0.19 14.15 -6.61
CA TYR A 146 -1.10 13.12 -6.15
C TYR A 146 -2.53 13.43 -6.56
N GLN A 147 -3.19 12.43 -7.14
CA GLN A 147 -4.56 12.50 -7.60
C GLN A 147 -5.34 11.36 -6.97
N ARG A 148 -6.31 11.72 -6.14
CA ARG A 148 -7.23 10.76 -5.52
C ARG A 148 -8.14 10.13 -6.56
N GLN A 149 -8.65 8.95 -6.20
CA GLN A 149 -9.57 8.18 -7.02
C GLN A 149 -10.81 8.98 -7.40
N HIS A 150 -11.27 8.79 -8.63
CA HIS A 150 -12.52 9.38 -9.10
C HIS A 150 -13.59 8.28 -9.18
N HIS A 151 -14.31 8.07 -8.08
CA HIS A 151 -15.27 6.97 -7.92
C HIS A 151 -16.28 6.85 -9.07
N LYS A 152 -16.78 7.96 -9.61
CA LYS A 152 -17.74 7.95 -10.74
C LYS A 152 -17.14 7.45 -12.05
N ARG A 153 -15.82 7.57 -12.23
CA ARG A 153 -15.09 7.18 -13.45
C ARG A 153 -14.30 5.89 -13.29
N LYS A 154 -14.36 5.23 -12.12
CA LYS A 154 -13.59 4.03 -11.76
C LYS A 154 -12.07 4.16 -11.92
N VAL A 155 -11.55 5.38 -11.99
CA VAL A 155 -10.12 5.67 -12.09
C VAL A 155 -9.51 5.55 -10.69
N GLY A 156 -8.46 4.73 -10.58
CA GLY A 156 -7.68 4.55 -9.35
C GLY A 156 -6.85 5.77 -8.99
N GLU A 157 -6.14 5.70 -7.87
CA GLU A 157 -5.24 6.76 -7.44
C GLU A 157 -3.97 6.82 -8.28
N ILE A 158 -3.42 8.03 -8.44
CA ILE A 158 -2.19 8.26 -9.22
C ILE A 158 -1.24 9.13 -8.41
N ILE A 159 0.01 8.70 -8.28
CA ILE A 159 1.15 9.51 -7.85
C ILE A 159 2.08 9.65 -9.05
N SER A 160 2.46 10.88 -9.39
CA SER A 160 3.36 11.15 -10.52
C SER A 160 4.36 12.25 -10.21
N ALA A 161 5.58 12.16 -10.73
CA ALA A 161 6.59 13.19 -10.59
C ALA A 161 7.43 13.29 -11.85
N LYS A 162 7.84 14.52 -12.21
CA LYS A 162 8.74 14.74 -13.36
C LYS A 162 10.16 14.27 -13.04
N GLY A 163 10.61 14.45 -11.80
CA GLY A 163 11.99 14.19 -11.38
C GLY A 163 12.97 15.29 -11.87
N PRO A 164 14.28 15.06 -11.73
CA PRO A 164 14.89 13.89 -11.10
C PRO A 164 14.65 13.86 -9.59
N THR A 165 14.50 12.68 -9.00
CA THR A 165 14.58 12.52 -7.55
C THR A 165 16.02 12.75 -7.07
N THR A 166 16.24 13.41 -5.95
CA THR A 166 17.58 13.57 -5.34
C THR A 166 17.87 12.49 -4.30
N GLU A 167 16.84 11.87 -3.75
CA GLU A 167 16.92 10.83 -2.73
C GLU A 167 15.99 9.66 -3.10
N PRO A 168 16.26 8.43 -2.65
CA PRO A 168 15.32 7.32 -2.84
C PRO A 168 14.02 7.54 -2.08
N VAL A 169 12.90 7.11 -2.65
CA VAL A 169 11.57 7.18 -2.02
C VAL A 169 10.88 5.83 -2.06
N ASP A 170 10.13 5.52 -1.01
CA ASP A 170 9.35 4.30 -0.89
C ASP A 170 7.88 4.57 -1.19
N ILE A 171 7.33 3.77 -2.09
CA ILE A 171 5.90 3.75 -2.41
C ILE A 171 5.24 2.68 -1.56
N PHE A 172 4.14 3.05 -0.89
CA PHE A 172 3.35 2.16 -0.07
C PHE A 172 1.91 2.09 -0.55
N LEU A 173 1.26 0.97 -0.27
CA LEU A 173 -0.18 0.79 -0.33
C LEU A 173 -0.73 0.70 1.09
N LEU A 174 -1.56 1.66 1.48
CA LEU A 174 -2.38 1.55 2.69
C LEU A 174 -3.58 0.65 2.37
N TYR A 175 -3.47 -0.62 2.75
CA TYR A 175 -4.44 -1.65 2.40
C TYR A 175 -5.69 -1.61 3.30
N ARG A 176 -6.86 -1.40 2.69
CA ARG A 176 -8.20 -1.45 3.32
C ARG A 176 -9.18 -2.40 2.60
N GLN A 177 -8.92 -2.72 1.33
CA GLN A 177 -9.73 -3.56 0.46
C GLN A 177 -8.82 -4.34 -0.50
N VAL A 178 -9.33 -5.48 -1.01
CA VAL A 178 -8.68 -6.28 -2.06
C VAL A 178 -8.04 -5.39 -3.13
N ASN A 179 -6.73 -5.54 -3.28
CA ASN A 179 -5.94 -4.81 -4.25
C ASN A 179 -6.25 -5.35 -5.66
N ARG A 180 -6.50 -4.43 -6.60
CA ARG A 180 -6.77 -4.76 -8.01
C ARG A 180 -5.52 -4.73 -8.88
N GLY A 181 -4.38 -4.38 -8.30
CA GLY A 181 -3.12 -4.19 -8.99
C GLY A 181 -2.68 -2.73 -8.92
N ILE A 182 -1.38 -2.53 -8.75
CA ILE A 182 -0.73 -1.23 -8.88
C ILE A 182 0.30 -1.37 -9.99
N LYS A 183 0.21 -0.49 -10.99
CA LYS A 183 1.22 -0.35 -12.03
C LYS A 183 2.15 0.79 -11.66
N TYR A 184 3.44 0.57 -11.79
CA TYR A 184 4.44 1.63 -11.62
C TYR A 184 5.40 1.67 -12.80
N GLU A 185 5.92 2.86 -13.07
CA GLU A 185 6.85 3.14 -14.15
C GLU A 185 7.73 4.35 -13.78
N TYR A 186 9.02 4.30 -14.11
CA TYR A 186 9.95 5.41 -13.96
C TYR A 186 11.17 5.23 -14.87
N ALA A 187 11.88 6.32 -15.16
CA ALA A 187 13.07 6.32 -15.99
C ALA A 187 14.33 6.55 -15.16
N ILE A 188 15.43 5.86 -15.48
CA ILE A 188 16.75 6.08 -14.86
C ILE A 188 17.88 6.05 -15.88
N LYS A 189 18.90 6.90 -15.74
CA LYS A 189 20.02 7.00 -16.68
C LYS A 189 20.74 5.65 -16.82
N ARG A 190 21.18 5.29 -18.03
CA ARG A 190 21.87 4.00 -18.27
C ARG A 190 23.24 3.90 -17.60
N ASN A 191 23.91 5.04 -17.39
CA ASN A 191 25.27 5.11 -16.85
C ASN A 191 25.35 5.60 -15.40
N SER A 192 24.22 5.83 -14.72
CA SER A 192 24.21 5.90 -13.26
C SER A 192 24.30 4.47 -12.73
N SER A 193 25.51 3.92 -12.80
CA SER A 193 26.00 2.76 -12.06
C SER A 193 24.93 1.73 -11.68
N LEU A 194 24.97 0.56 -12.31
CA LEU A 194 24.40 -0.69 -11.81
C LEU A 194 25.05 -1.15 -10.48
N THR A 195 25.38 -0.22 -9.59
CA THR A 195 25.79 -0.42 -8.19
C THR A 195 24.68 -0.07 -7.20
N SER A 196 23.45 0.24 -7.63
CA SER A 196 22.32 0.39 -6.68
C SER A 196 20.94 -0.13 -7.13
N VAL A 197 20.82 -0.78 -8.30
CA VAL A 197 19.53 -1.35 -8.76
C VAL A 197 19.68 -2.80 -9.25
N LEU A 198 20.20 -3.67 -8.39
CA LEU A 198 19.39 -4.83 -8.03
C LEU A 198 18.39 -4.31 -6.98
N PRO A 199 17.15 -4.82 -6.91
CA PRO A 199 16.29 -4.45 -5.79
C PRO A 199 17.11 -4.68 -4.52
N ARG A 200 17.19 -3.66 -3.65
CA ARG A 200 17.43 -3.89 -2.23
C ARG A 200 16.25 -4.72 -1.70
N LEU A 201 16.15 -5.98 -2.11
CA LEU A 201 15.76 -7.00 -1.19
C LEU A 201 16.89 -7.00 -0.15
N LEU A 202 16.49 -6.85 1.10
CA LEU A 202 17.27 -6.66 2.32
C LEU A 202 18.62 -7.41 2.34
N THR A 203 19.72 -6.77 1.96
CA THR A 203 21.08 -7.28 2.18
C THR A 203 21.77 -6.46 3.26
N GLY A 204 21.82 -7.01 4.47
CA GLY A 204 22.61 -6.52 5.59
C GLY A 204 22.13 -7.10 6.93
N PRO A 205 23.00 -7.41 7.90
CA PRO A 205 22.67 -8.18 9.12
C PRO A 205 21.71 -7.49 10.11
N ASP A 206 21.12 -6.36 9.75
CA ASP A 206 20.21 -5.57 10.60
C ASP A 206 18.73 -5.65 10.19
N ALA A 207 18.37 -6.55 9.26
CA ALA A 207 16.97 -6.84 8.89
C ALA A 207 16.16 -7.59 9.97
N GLY A 208 16.53 -7.41 11.24
CA GLY A 208 15.78 -7.78 12.45
C GLY A 208 15.35 -6.57 13.28
N LYS A 209 15.68 -5.34 12.89
CA LYS A 209 15.07 -4.14 13.48
C LYS A 209 13.93 -3.68 12.61
N VAL A 210 12.73 -4.18 12.94
CA VAL A 210 11.53 -3.38 12.83
C VAL A 210 11.93 -1.98 13.32
N ALA A 211 11.79 -0.95 12.49
CA ALA A 211 11.74 0.40 13.03
C ALA A 211 10.55 0.40 13.98
N ALA A 212 10.80 0.10 15.25
CA ALA A 212 9.92 0.44 16.32
C ALA A 212 9.75 1.95 16.17
N MET A 213 8.54 2.38 15.80
CA MET A 213 8.13 3.74 16.08
C MET A 213 8.46 4.00 17.55
N PRO A 214 8.92 5.20 17.94
CA PRO A 214 9.04 5.53 19.35
C PRO A 214 7.72 5.18 20.03
N GLU A 215 7.81 4.29 21.02
CA GLU A 215 6.77 3.95 21.98
C GLU A 215 6.26 5.25 22.62
N ARG A 216 5.27 5.89 22.00
CA ARG A 216 4.40 6.88 22.64
C ARG A 216 3.21 7.16 21.73
N MET A 217 2.20 6.32 21.89
CA MET A 217 0.78 6.68 21.87
C MET A 217 0.01 5.38 22.14
N VAL A 218 0.04 4.98 23.41
CA VAL A 218 -1.08 4.26 24.03
C VAL A 218 -2.35 4.98 23.56
N PRO A 219 -3.36 4.29 22.98
CA PRO A 219 -4.67 4.91 22.82
C PRO A 219 -5.07 5.35 24.21
N LEU A 220 -5.31 6.64 24.44
CA LEU A 220 -6.00 7.09 25.65
C LEU A 220 -7.17 6.14 25.81
N ARG A 221 -7.13 5.32 26.87
CA ARG A 221 -8.28 4.54 27.30
C ARG A 221 -9.40 5.56 27.34
N ARG A 222 -10.51 5.30 26.63
CA ARG A 222 -11.74 6.06 26.89
C ARG A 222 -11.92 6.08 28.40
N PRO A 223 -12.30 7.21 29.00
CA PRO A 223 -12.76 7.20 30.39
C PRO A 223 -13.73 6.03 30.53
N ALA A 224 -13.47 5.19 31.53
CA ALA A 224 -14.34 4.07 31.85
C ALA A 224 -15.77 4.60 31.92
N ASP A 225 -16.70 3.94 31.23
CA ASP A 225 -18.12 4.16 31.48
C ASP A 225 -18.35 4.03 33.00
N PRO A 226 -19.07 4.97 33.65
CA PRO A 226 -19.33 4.89 35.07
C PRO A 226 -20.05 3.58 35.40
N PRO A 227 -19.79 2.99 36.58
CA PRO A 227 -20.45 1.76 36.99
C PRO A 227 -21.97 1.97 37.03
N PRO A 228 -22.77 0.94 36.70
CA PRO A 228 -24.22 1.04 36.84
C PRO A 228 -24.55 1.28 38.32
N ALA A 229 -25.35 2.31 38.56
CA ALA A 229 -25.86 2.64 39.87
C ALA A 229 -26.62 1.45 40.45
N HIS A 230 -26.27 1.12 41.70
CA HIS A 230 -26.98 0.18 42.55
C HIS A 230 -28.31 0.75 43.03
N ASP A 231 -29.30 -0.14 43.09
CA ASP A 231 -30.47 -0.20 43.97
C ASP A 231 -31.57 0.87 43.89
N ALA A 232 -32.76 0.45 43.42
CA ALA A 232 -34.06 0.56 44.11
C ALA A 232 -35.11 -0.36 43.41
N PRO A 233 -36.29 -0.67 44.01
CA PRO A 233 -36.60 -1.99 44.56
C PRO A 233 -37.65 -2.79 43.77
N ALA A 234 -37.71 -4.09 44.08
CA ALA A 234 -38.67 -5.07 43.56
C ALA A 234 -40.03 -5.02 44.25
N LEU A 235 -41.11 -5.37 43.52
CA LEU A 235 -42.33 -6.14 43.89
C LEU A 235 -43.48 -5.86 42.88
N PRO A 236 -44.55 -6.67 42.80
CA PRO A 236 -44.66 -8.13 42.91
C PRO A 236 -45.28 -8.77 41.64
N SER A 237 -45.05 -10.07 41.53
CA SER A 237 -45.70 -11.04 40.63
C SER A 237 -47.21 -11.20 40.87
N ARG A 238 -48.00 -11.34 39.79
CA ARG A 238 -49.35 -11.93 39.86
C ARG A 238 -49.91 -12.38 38.50
N GLY A 239 -50.40 -13.62 38.47
CA GLY A 239 -51.44 -14.18 37.56
C GLY A 239 -50.99 -14.48 36.13
N GLY A 240 -50.99 -15.71 35.61
CA GLY A 240 -51.80 -16.86 35.98
C GLY A 240 -53.26 -16.63 35.58
N PHE A 241 -53.62 -16.86 34.32
CA PHE A 241 -54.99 -17.22 33.94
C PHE A 241 -55.01 -18.20 32.77
N VAL A 242 -55.81 -19.24 32.98
CA VAL A 242 -55.99 -20.46 32.20
C VAL A 242 -57.29 -20.35 31.39
N SER A 243 -57.40 -21.14 30.32
CA SER A 243 -58.60 -21.85 29.83
C SER A 243 -59.04 -21.55 28.39
N PRO A 244 -59.82 -22.43 27.72
CA PRO A 244 -60.27 -23.75 28.14
C PRO A 244 -59.96 -24.91 27.18
N LEU A 245 -59.95 -26.10 27.78
CA LEU A 245 -60.09 -27.41 27.15
C LEU A 245 -61.52 -27.57 26.60
N TYR A 246 -61.63 -28.17 25.42
CA TYR A 246 -62.85 -28.77 24.90
C TYR A 246 -62.69 -30.29 25.00
N GLN A 247 -63.54 -30.94 25.80
CA GLN A 247 -63.73 -32.38 25.80
C GLN A 247 -65.22 -32.70 25.98
N SER A 248 -65.65 -33.72 25.26
CA SER A 248 -66.93 -34.43 25.37
C SER A 248 -66.63 -35.90 25.02
N PRO A 249 -67.49 -36.86 25.39
CA PRO A 249 -67.36 -37.56 26.67
C PRO A 249 -67.12 -39.07 26.49
N ALA A 250 -66.92 -39.72 27.63
CA ALA A 250 -66.65 -41.14 27.79
C ALA A 250 -67.86 -42.05 27.47
N GLY A 251 -67.53 -43.26 26.99
CA GLY A 251 -68.38 -44.44 26.97
C GLY A 251 -67.51 -45.69 27.19
N GLY A 252 -67.88 -46.53 28.16
CA GLY A 252 -67.05 -47.56 28.79
C GLY A 252 -67.00 -48.94 28.10
N GLY A 253 -66.32 -49.89 28.76
CA GLY A 253 -66.36 -51.31 28.40
C GLY A 253 -65.09 -52.14 28.70
N THR A 254 -64.93 -52.57 29.95
CA THR A 254 -64.50 -53.92 30.43
C THR A 254 -63.43 -54.79 29.72
N ALA A 255 -62.41 -55.16 30.53
CA ALA A 255 -61.81 -56.49 30.75
C ALA A 255 -60.65 -57.03 29.82
N PRO A 256 -59.78 -57.94 30.33
CA PRO A 256 -58.32 -57.84 30.17
C PRO A 256 -57.69 -59.06 29.45
N PHE A 257 -56.58 -58.93 28.70
CA PHE A 257 -55.74 -60.11 28.38
C PHE A 257 -54.27 -59.79 28.04
N ARG A 258 -53.39 -60.40 28.85
CA ARG A 258 -52.04 -60.97 28.63
C ARG A 258 -51.11 -60.38 27.55
N ARG A 259 -49.92 -59.95 28.03
CA ARG A 259 -48.68 -59.89 27.25
C ARG A 259 -48.25 -61.28 26.77
N PRO A 260 -47.56 -61.35 25.63
CA PRO A 260 -46.35 -62.14 25.56
C PRO A 260 -45.17 -61.31 25.05
N ASP A 261 -44.11 -61.31 25.87
CA ASP A 261 -42.77 -60.91 25.47
C ASP A 261 -42.23 -61.86 24.40
N SER A 262 -41.68 -61.30 23.31
CA SER A 262 -40.52 -61.83 22.56
C SER A 262 -40.32 -61.02 21.27
N ALA A 263 -39.64 -59.88 21.38
CA ALA A 263 -39.06 -59.19 20.22
C ALA A 263 -37.54 -59.17 20.36
N VAL A 264 -36.88 -59.92 19.48
CA VAL A 264 -35.43 -60.00 19.32
C VAL A 264 -34.85 -58.59 19.10
N PRO A 265 -33.80 -58.16 19.81
CA PRO A 265 -33.25 -56.82 19.62
C PRO A 265 -32.47 -56.77 18.30
N PHE A 266 -33.03 -56.04 17.34
CA PHE A 266 -32.31 -55.62 16.14
C PHE A 266 -31.17 -54.68 16.57
N GLN A 267 -29.94 -55.19 16.61
CA GLN A 267 -28.76 -54.37 16.83
C GLN A 267 -28.61 -53.39 15.66
N ARG A 268 -29.10 -52.16 15.84
CA ARG A 268 -28.64 -51.03 15.03
C ARG A 268 -27.14 -50.87 15.27
N PRO A 269 -26.30 -50.77 14.24
CA PRO A 269 -24.90 -50.44 14.42
C PRO A 269 -24.84 -49.12 15.19
N GLY A 270 -24.24 -49.15 16.38
CA GLY A 270 -24.07 -47.98 17.21
C GLY A 270 -23.34 -46.91 16.41
N ALA A 271 -24.08 -45.91 15.93
CA ALA A 271 -23.50 -44.66 15.50
C ALA A 271 -23.00 -43.96 16.76
N GLY A 272 -21.81 -44.36 17.23
CA GLY A 272 -21.07 -43.78 18.33
C GLY A 272 -20.63 -42.35 18.01
N VAL A 273 -21.59 -41.44 17.83
CA VAL A 273 -21.34 -40.00 17.79
C VAL A 273 -21.75 -39.46 19.15
N THR A 274 -20.76 -39.34 20.03
CA THR A 274 -20.93 -38.69 21.33
C THR A 274 -21.61 -37.31 21.15
N PRO A 275 -22.45 -36.86 22.10
CA PRO A 275 -23.16 -35.56 22.02
C PRO A 275 -22.25 -34.35 21.70
N GLY A 276 -20.96 -34.44 22.03
CA GLY A 276 -19.93 -33.43 21.71
C GLY A 276 -19.58 -33.34 20.21
N GLY A 277 -19.65 -34.45 19.46
CA GLY A 277 -19.30 -34.51 18.04
C GLY A 277 -20.26 -33.72 17.15
N HIS A 278 -21.56 -33.80 17.44
CA HIS A 278 -22.58 -33.03 16.70
C HIS A 278 -22.45 -31.52 16.90
N LYS A 279 -22.16 -31.06 18.13
CA LYS A 279 -21.93 -29.64 18.44
C LYS A 279 -20.69 -29.10 17.71
N ARG A 280 -19.57 -29.84 17.72
CA ARG A 280 -18.34 -29.49 16.99
C ARG A 280 -18.56 -29.42 15.48
N ARG A 281 -19.23 -30.42 14.89
CA ARG A 281 -19.57 -30.42 13.44
C ARG A 281 -20.45 -29.23 13.05
N ARG A 282 -21.46 -28.87 13.85
CA ARG A 282 -22.31 -27.69 13.61
C ARG A 282 -21.52 -26.38 13.69
N ARG A 283 -20.64 -26.23 14.69
CA ARG A 283 -19.75 -25.05 14.81
C ARG A 283 -18.81 -24.92 13.61
N ARG A 284 -18.16 -26.01 13.19
CA ARG A 284 -17.28 -26.04 12.02
C ARG A 284 -18.01 -25.68 10.72
N ARG A 285 -19.24 -26.20 10.51
CA ARG A 285 -20.10 -25.83 9.37
C ARG A 285 -20.46 -24.33 9.36
N ARG A 286 -20.81 -23.76 10.51
CA ARG A 286 -21.08 -22.31 10.65
C ARG A 286 -19.84 -21.45 10.40
N ARG A 287 -18.66 -21.89 10.85
CA ARG A 287 -17.40 -21.19 10.54
C ARG A 287 -17.07 -21.27 9.06
N ARG A 288 -17.19 -22.45 8.43
CA ARG A 288 -16.91 -22.67 7.00
C ARG A 288 -17.81 -21.84 6.07
N SER A 289 -19.03 -21.49 6.48
CA SER A 289 -19.91 -20.63 5.69
C SER A 289 -19.53 -19.15 5.73
N ARG A 290 -18.80 -18.71 6.77
CA ARG A 290 -18.43 -17.30 6.98
C ARG A 290 -16.95 -17.01 6.73
N PHE A 291 -16.08 -17.99 6.96
CA PHE A 291 -14.64 -17.84 6.92
C PHE A 291 -13.98 -18.93 6.10
N GLN A 292 -12.79 -18.64 5.59
CA GLN A 292 -11.96 -19.59 4.88
C GLN A 292 -10.49 -19.18 4.98
N TRP A 293 -9.59 -20.14 5.01
CA TRP A 293 -8.18 -19.90 4.75
C TRP A 293 -7.96 -19.67 3.26
N VAL A 294 -7.15 -18.68 2.91
CA VAL A 294 -6.81 -18.37 1.53
C VAL A 294 -5.32 -18.06 1.45
N VAL A 295 -4.69 -18.59 0.41
CA VAL A 295 -3.33 -18.23 0.02
C VAL A 295 -3.38 -16.82 -0.56
N THR A 296 -2.66 -15.89 0.06
CA THR A 296 -2.71 -14.47 -0.27
C THR A 296 -1.54 -13.99 -1.09
N GLY A 297 -0.42 -14.71 -1.05
CA GLY A 297 0.82 -14.36 -1.71
C GLY A 297 1.95 -15.26 -1.25
N PHE A 298 3.18 -14.74 -1.32
CA PHE A 298 4.38 -15.39 -0.82
C PHE A 298 5.09 -14.48 0.18
N SER A 299 5.79 -15.08 1.13
CA SER A 299 6.71 -14.38 2.00
C SER A 299 7.82 -13.71 1.20
N GLU A 300 8.55 -12.81 1.84
CA GLU A 300 9.82 -12.35 1.30
C GLU A 300 10.77 -13.54 1.07
N CYS A 301 11.62 -13.41 0.05
CA CYS A 301 12.60 -14.45 -0.28
C CYS A 301 13.70 -14.48 0.80
N THR A 302 14.09 -15.68 1.25
CA THR A 302 15.14 -15.85 2.29
C THR A 302 16.49 -15.28 1.89
N LYS A 303 16.79 -15.20 0.60
CA LYS A 303 17.98 -14.55 0.05
C LYS A 303 17.61 -13.62 -1.07
N THR A 304 18.40 -12.59 -1.27
CA THR A 304 18.21 -11.53 -2.26
C THR A 304 18.90 -11.85 -3.60
N CYS A 305 19.85 -12.78 -3.55
CA CYS A 305 20.63 -13.34 -4.64
C CYS A 305 21.19 -14.71 -4.20
N GLY A 306 21.76 -15.49 -5.11
CA GLY A 306 22.43 -16.76 -4.81
C GLY A 306 21.50 -17.92 -4.44
N GLY A 307 20.23 -17.86 -4.85
CA GLY A 307 19.24 -18.90 -4.59
C GLY A 307 18.69 -18.87 -3.17
N GLY A 308 17.47 -18.35 -3.04
CA GLY A 308 16.66 -18.35 -1.82
C GLY A 308 15.33 -19.08 -2.01
N THR A 309 14.51 -19.07 -0.97
CA THR A 309 13.18 -19.69 -0.93
C THR A 309 12.15 -18.72 -0.39
N LYS A 310 10.92 -18.79 -0.90
CA LYS A 310 9.75 -18.06 -0.38
C LYS A 310 8.60 -19.01 -0.12
N THR A 311 7.79 -18.73 0.89
CA THR A 311 6.72 -19.62 1.34
C THR A 311 5.37 -18.96 1.17
N THR A 312 4.33 -19.69 0.76
CA THR A 312 2.99 -19.13 0.61
C THR A 312 2.46 -18.55 1.92
N GLU A 313 1.98 -17.31 1.88
CA GLU A 313 1.28 -16.69 3.01
C GLU A 313 -0.19 -17.09 2.99
N VAL A 314 -0.68 -17.57 4.14
CA VAL A 314 -2.05 -18.07 4.29
C VAL A 314 -2.74 -17.32 5.41
N VAL A 315 -3.84 -16.63 5.08
CA VAL A 315 -4.60 -15.83 6.05
C VAL A 315 -6.06 -16.26 6.13
N CYS A 316 -6.68 -16.01 7.29
CA CYS A 316 -8.11 -16.22 7.47
C CYS A 316 -8.90 -15.06 6.84
N MET A 317 -9.90 -15.38 6.01
CA MET A 317 -10.72 -14.37 5.32
C MET A 317 -12.21 -14.61 5.46
N LYS A 318 -12.98 -13.52 5.56
CA LYS A 318 -14.45 -13.53 5.50
C LYS A 318 -14.93 -13.82 4.07
N ARG A 319 -15.69 -14.91 3.87
CA ARG A 319 -16.18 -15.35 2.55
C ARG A 319 -17.00 -14.29 1.81
N LYS A 320 -17.95 -13.63 2.50
CA LYS A 320 -18.87 -12.67 1.88
C LYS A 320 -18.23 -11.33 1.51
N ARG A 321 -17.28 -10.85 2.31
CA ARG A 321 -16.69 -9.50 2.16
C ARG A 321 -15.25 -9.51 1.65
N LYS A 322 -14.64 -10.70 1.48
CA LYS A 322 -13.23 -10.87 1.09
C LYS A 322 -12.27 -10.00 1.92
N GLN A 323 -12.55 -9.96 3.23
CA GLN A 323 -11.80 -9.16 4.19
C GLN A 323 -11.02 -10.08 5.12
N LEU A 324 -9.83 -9.64 5.52
CA LEU A 324 -9.04 -10.32 6.55
C LEU A 324 -9.86 -10.50 7.84
N ALA A 325 -9.78 -11.70 8.40
CA ALA A 325 -10.33 -12.06 9.70
C ALA A 325 -9.19 -12.52 10.61
N PRO A 326 -9.34 -12.40 11.93
CA PRO A 326 -8.44 -13.03 12.89
C PRO A 326 -8.31 -14.54 12.64
N ASP A 327 -7.09 -15.08 12.73
CA ASP A 327 -6.80 -16.51 12.53
C ASP A 327 -7.67 -17.44 13.40
N ARG A 328 -8.07 -16.98 14.59
CA ARG A 328 -8.99 -17.69 15.51
C ARG A 328 -10.33 -18.06 14.86
N ASP A 329 -10.81 -17.29 13.88
CA ASP A 329 -12.07 -17.54 13.20
C ASP A 329 -11.97 -18.73 12.22
N CYS A 330 -10.75 -19.07 11.79
CA CYS A 330 -10.45 -20.19 10.90
C CYS A 330 -9.75 -21.37 11.60
N LYS A 331 -9.49 -21.33 12.91
CA LYS A 331 -8.72 -22.34 13.68
C LYS A 331 -9.20 -23.79 13.52
N GLU A 332 -10.49 -24.01 13.22
CA GLU A 332 -11.10 -25.35 13.00
C GLU A 332 -11.41 -25.66 11.53
N LEU A 333 -10.94 -24.81 10.61
CA LEU A 333 -11.05 -24.99 9.17
C LEU A 333 -9.74 -25.52 8.60
N ASN A 334 -9.81 -26.21 7.46
CA ASN A 334 -8.61 -26.76 6.80
C ASN A 334 -7.73 -25.62 6.32
N ARG A 335 -6.56 -25.45 6.93
CA ARG A 335 -5.52 -24.52 6.49
C ARG A 335 -4.75 -25.19 5.35
N PRO A 336 -4.60 -24.54 4.19
CA PRO A 336 -3.72 -25.00 3.12
C PRO A 336 -2.30 -25.25 3.64
N GLU A 337 -1.66 -26.28 3.11
CA GLU A 337 -0.26 -26.57 3.40
C GLU A 337 0.64 -25.46 2.82
N PRO A 338 1.67 -25.00 3.55
CA PRO A 338 2.60 -24.00 3.06
C PRO A 338 3.40 -24.54 1.87
N THR A 339 3.28 -23.90 0.71
CA THR A 339 4.10 -24.24 -0.47
C THR A 339 5.35 -23.38 -0.48
N THR A 340 6.52 -24.00 -0.63
CA THR A 340 7.81 -23.31 -0.72
C THR A 340 8.31 -23.31 -2.16
N LEU A 341 8.71 -22.15 -2.67
CA LEU A 341 9.24 -21.98 -4.03
C LEU A 341 10.62 -21.35 -3.99
N SER A 342 11.49 -21.74 -4.93
CA SER A 342 12.78 -21.09 -5.14
C SER A 342 12.60 -19.67 -5.71
N CYS A 343 13.47 -18.75 -5.29
CA CYS A 343 13.50 -17.36 -5.75
C CYS A 343 14.94 -16.85 -5.78
N ASN A 344 15.15 -15.73 -6.49
CA ASN A 344 16.42 -15.03 -6.57
C ASN A 344 17.61 -15.90 -7.04
N PRO A 345 17.50 -16.57 -8.20
CA PRO A 345 18.56 -17.43 -8.72
C PRO A 345 19.78 -16.66 -9.23
N GLN A 346 19.67 -15.34 -9.44
CA GLN A 346 20.78 -14.51 -9.90
C GLN A 346 22.00 -14.61 -8.95
N PRO A 347 23.23 -14.64 -9.48
CA PRO A 347 24.42 -14.60 -8.65
C PRO A 347 24.45 -13.32 -7.81
N CYS A 348 25.02 -13.42 -6.61
CA CYS A 348 25.21 -12.24 -5.77
C CYS A 348 26.26 -11.30 -6.35
N PRO A 349 26.11 -9.98 -6.16
CA PRO A 349 27.18 -9.04 -6.46
C PRO A 349 28.45 -9.48 -5.74
N ALA A 350 29.57 -9.46 -6.46
CA ALA A 350 30.86 -9.75 -5.86
C ALA A 350 31.18 -8.69 -4.79
N MET A 351 31.64 -9.14 -3.63
CA MET A 351 31.90 -8.26 -2.50
C MET A 351 33.39 -8.20 -2.23
N TRP A 352 33.94 -6.99 -2.34
CA TRP A 352 35.34 -6.74 -2.06
C TRP A 352 35.67 -7.09 -0.61
N GLN A 353 36.52 -8.09 -0.43
CA GLN A 353 37.07 -8.43 0.88
C GLN A 353 38.50 -7.88 0.97
N PRO A 354 38.86 -7.22 2.09
CA PRO A 354 40.23 -6.81 2.31
C PRO A 354 41.09 -8.06 2.50
N GLY A 355 42.13 -8.19 1.69
CA GLY A 355 43.17 -9.18 1.88
C GLY A 355 44.04 -8.90 3.11
N ALA A 356 44.98 -9.78 3.36
CA ALA A 356 45.95 -9.61 4.46
C ALA A 356 46.78 -8.33 4.28
N TRP A 357 47.11 -7.69 5.40
CA TRP A 357 48.07 -6.58 5.40
C TRP A 357 49.46 -7.07 5.00
N SER A 358 50.17 -6.25 4.24
CA SER A 358 51.59 -6.42 3.96
C SER A 358 52.39 -6.29 5.25
N ALA A 359 53.63 -6.79 5.24
CA ALA A 359 54.60 -6.45 6.29
C ALA A 359 54.74 -4.92 6.41
N CYS A 360 55.04 -4.45 7.63
CA CYS A 360 55.28 -3.03 7.88
C CYS A 360 56.55 -2.58 7.18
N SER A 361 56.54 -1.38 6.61
CA SER A 361 57.70 -0.82 5.91
C SER A 361 58.96 -0.67 6.78
N VAL A 362 58.79 -0.66 8.10
CA VAL A 362 59.88 -0.57 9.08
C VAL A 362 59.65 -1.55 10.23
N SER A 363 60.74 -2.01 10.85
CA SER A 363 60.71 -2.87 12.04
C SER A 363 60.55 -2.11 13.35
N CYS A 364 60.80 -0.78 13.38
CA CYS A 364 60.55 0.09 14.52
C CYS A 364 60.29 1.55 14.07
N GLY A 365 59.56 2.32 14.87
CA GLY A 365 59.13 3.69 14.53
C GLY A 365 57.84 3.75 13.69
N SER A 366 57.59 4.88 13.03
CA SER A 366 56.37 5.09 12.23
C SER A 366 56.52 4.53 10.81
N GLY A 367 55.69 3.55 10.45
CA GLY A 367 55.69 2.88 9.15
C GLY A 367 54.33 2.85 8.46
N GLN A 368 54.30 2.34 7.23
CA GLN A 368 53.08 2.11 6.47
C GLN A 368 52.91 0.62 6.11
N GLN A 369 51.65 0.19 6.03
CA GLN A 369 51.23 -1.11 5.51
C GLN A 369 50.17 -0.92 4.44
N SER A 370 50.13 -1.84 3.49
CA SER A 370 49.15 -1.86 2.40
C SER A 370 48.41 -3.20 2.41
N ARG A 371 47.19 -3.27 1.88
CA ARG A 371 46.48 -4.54 1.69
C ARG A 371 45.72 -4.53 0.35
N PRO A 372 45.72 -5.65 -0.38
CA PRO A 372 44.94 -5.78 -1.60
C PRO A 372 43.44 -5.94 -1.28
N TRP A 373 42.56 -5.62 -2.22
CA TRP A 373 41.14 -5.97 -2.16
C TRP A 373 40.88 -7.06 -3.20
N CYS A 374 40.25 -8.17 -2.80
CA CYS A 374 39.87 -9.26 -3.70
C CYS A 374 38.36 -9.25 -3.92
N VAL A 375 37.93 -9.64 -5.14
CA VAL A 375 36.53 -9.68 -5.61
C VAL A 375 35.85 -10.99 -5.24
#